data_AF-A0A2V8K8G1-F1
#
_entry.id   AF-A0A2V8K8G1-F1
#
_cell.length_a   1.000
_cell.length_b   1.000
_cell.length_c   1.000
_cell.angle_alpha   90.00
_cell.angle_beta   90.00
_cell.angle_gamma   90.00
#
_symmetry.space_group_name_H-M   'P 1'
#
loop_
_entity.id
_entity.type
_entity.pdbx_description
1 polymer ?
#
loop_
_entity_poly.entity_id
_entity_poly.type
_entity_poly.pdbx_seq_one_letter_code
_entity_poly.pdbx_strand_id
1 'polypeptide(L)'
;LALARTTSTSCVRAWPLLHRAIEIDPKHADTQRRMADCYLKEGRVREAESMYRQAAQSIPNPDAMLYFMWGVSLENSGQSTEAVAAYERAALIEPDNPFVQQKLNALRTVTGRHLENR
;
A
#
# COMPACT_ATOMS: atom_id res chain seq x y z
N LEU A 1 -9.11 2.16 -21.39
CA LEU A 1 -7.96 3.11 -21.45
C LEU A 1 -8.15 4.41 -20.63
N ALA A 2 -9.26 4.63 -19.94
CA ALA A 2 -9.51 5.90 -19.22
C ALA A 2 -8.92 5.98 -17.79
N LEU A 3 -8.64 4.86 -17.13
CA LEU A 3 -8.22 4.84 -15.73
C LEU A 3 -6.76 5.31 -15.51
N ALA A 4 -5.85 5.02 -16.44
CA ALA A 4 -4.44 5.43 -16.32
C ALA A 4 -4.23 6.96 -16.46
N ARG A 5 -5.10 7.65 -17.21
CA ARG A 5 -5.01 9.12 -17.40
C ARG A 5 -5.55 9.89 -16.20
N THR A 6 -6.59 9.40 -15.53
CA THR A 6 -7.17 10.07 -14.36
C THR A 6 -6.36 9.84 -13.09
N THR A 7 -5.74 8.67 -12.92
CA THR A 7 -4.89 8.36 -11.76
C THR A 7 -3.58 9.14 -11.77
N SER A 8 -2.93 9.26 -12.95
CA SER A 8 -1.76 10.11 -13.14
C SER A 8 -2.05 11.58 -12.81
N THR A 9 -3.24 12.07 -13.16
CA THR A 9 -3.65 13.47 -12.88
C THR A 9 -3.74 13.78 -11.37
N SER A 10 -4.16 12.81 -10.55
CA SER A 10 -4.24 12.98 -9.10
C SER A 10 -2.87 13.08 -8.44
N CYS A 11 -1.91 12.24 -8.88
CA CYS A 11 -0.56 12.22 -8.33
C CYS A 11 0.23 13.46 -8.73
N VAL A 12 0.10 13.91 -10.00
CA VAL A 12 0.72 15.14 -10.50
C VAL A 12 0.32 16.37 -9.67
N ARG A 13 -0.95 16.45 -9.25
CA ARG A 13 -1.42 17.54 -8.38
C ARG A 13 -1.01 17.36 -6.91
N ALA A 14 -0.87 16.12 -6.45
CA ALA A 14 -0.51 15.81 -5.07
C ALA A 14 1.00 15.99 -4.82
N TRP A 15 1.87 15.72 -5.80
CA TRP A 15 3.32 15.72 -5.65
C TRP A 15 3.89 17.02 -5.04
N PRO A 16 3.53 18.23 -5.51
CA PRO A 16 4.05 19.47 -4.92
C PRO A 16 3.67 19.63 -3.44
N LEU A 17 2.46 19.22 -3.08
CA LEU A 17 1.96 19.30 -1.69
C LEU A 17 2.65 18.27 -0.80
N LEU A 18 2.83 17.04 -1.29
CA LEU A 18 3.52 15.98 -0.57
C LEU A 18 5.00 16.30 -0.36
N HIS A 19 5.67 16.88 -1.37
CA HIS A 19 7.06 17.34 -1.23
C HIS A 19 7.19 18.44 -0.17
N ARG A 20 6.29 19.43 -0.18
CA ARG A 20 6.30 20.46 0.86
C ARG A 20 5.99 19.89 2.24
N ALA A 21 5.08 18.92 2.33
CA ALA A 21 4.72 18.29 3.60
C ALA A 21 5.89 17.47 4.18
N ILE A 22 6.64 16.74 3.35
CA ILE A 22 7.79 15.97 3.81
C ILE A 22 9.01 16.85 4.14
N GLU A 23 9.11 18.05 3.56
CA GLU A 23 10.09 19.06 3.98
C GLU A 23 9.79 19.61 5.39
N ILE A 24 8.51 19.76 5.74
CA ILE A 24 8.08 20.26 7.06
C ILE A 24 8.22 19.17 8.12
N ASP A 25 7.75 17.96 7.84
CA ASP A 25 7.90 16.79 8.71
C ASP A 25 8.33 15.56 7.89
N PRO A 26 9.66 15.29 7.84
CA PRO A 26 10.20 14.17 7.09
C PRO A 26 9.75 12.78 7.59
N LYS A 27 9.23 12.71 8.83
CA LYS A 27 8.77 11.47 9.46
C LYS A 27 7.24 11.38 9.53
N HIS A 28 6.53 12.26 8.82
CA HIS A 28 5.08 12.17 8.78
C HIS A 28 4.63 10.93 8.01
N ALA A 29 4.21 9.90 8.74
CA ALA A 29 3.84 8.60 8.16
C ALA A 29 2.74 8.71 7.09
N ASP A 30 1.75 9.60 7.27
CA ASP A 30 0.67 9.78 6.27
C ASP A 30 1.20 10.42 4.98
N THR A 31 2.15 11.36 5.06
CA THR A 31 2.79 11.94 3.86
C THR A 31 3.55 10.85 3.10
N GLN A 32 4.38 10.08 3.80
CA GLN A 32 5.15 8.99 3.19
C GLN A 32 4.23 7.95 2.56
N ARG A 33 3.16 7.56 3.25
CA ARG A 33 2.11 6.65 2.73
C ARG A 33 1.46 7.18 1.45
N ARG A 34 1.10 8.46 1.41
CA ARG A 34 0.50 9.09 0.21
C ARG A 34 1.47 9.19 -0.96
N MET A 35 2.76 9.44 -0.70
CA MET A 35 3.79 9.39 -1.74
C MET A 35 3.94 7.96 -2.28
N ALA A 36 3.88 6.95 -1.41
CA ALA A 36 3.88 5.55 -1.80
C ALA A 36 2.70 5.19 -2.71
N ASP A 37 1.48 5.64 -2.37
CA ASP A 37 0.29 5.46 -3.20
C ASP A 37 0.46 6.08 -4.60
N CYS A 38 1.13 7.23 -4.68
CA CYS A 38 1.44 7.86 -5.96
C CYS A 38 2.43 7.01 -6.77
N TYR A 39 3.48 6.49 -6.14
CA TYR A 39 4.42 5.59 -6.80
C TYR A 39 3.75 4.29 -7.30
N LEU A 40 2.85 3.68 -6.53
CA LEU A 40 2.11 2.49 -6.99
C LEU A 40 1.25 2.79 -8.21
N LYS A 41 0.59 3.94 -8.25
CA LYS A 41 -0.19 4.38 -9.42
C LYS A 41 0.66 4.62 -10.66
N GLU A 42 1.93 4.96 -10.48
CA GLU A 42 2.93 5.10 -11.55
C GLU A 42 3.60 3.76 -11.92
N GLY A 43 3.25 2.64 -11.25
CA GLY A 43 3.88 1.34 -11.44
C GLY A 43 5.26 1.20 -10.77
N ARG A 44 5.66 2.19 -9.96
CA ARG A 44 6.95 2.29 -9.27
C ARG A 44 6.89 1.57 -7.92
N VAL A 45 6.74 0.25 -7.98
CA VAL A 45 6.46 -0.60 -6.80
C VAL A 45 7.60 -0.54 -5.77
N ARG A 46 8.86 -0.50 -6.20
CA ARG A 46 10.02 -0.46 -5.28
C ARG A 46 10.09 0.83 -4.48
N GLU A 47 9.85 1.97 -5.14
CA GLU A 47 9.81 3.27 -4.48
C GLU A 47 8.64 3.36 -3.50
N ALA A 48 7.48 2.82 -3.87
CA ALA A 48 6.35 2.72 -2.96
C ALA A 48 6.67 1.89 -1.72
N GLU A 49 7.28 0.71 -1.89
CA GLU A 49 7.70 -0.13 -0.77
C GLU A 49 8.65 0.62 0.18
N SER A 50 9.63 1.35 -0.36
CA SER A 50 10.54 2.15 0.45
C SER A 50 9.79 3.20 1.28
N MET A 51 8.84 3.92 0.68
CA MET A 51 8.03 4.92 1.37
C MET A 51 7.12 4.30 2.45
N TYR A 52 6.48 3.16 2.17
CA TYR A 52 5.67 2.44 3.14
C TYR A 52 6.51 1.94 4.33
N ARG A 53 7.74 1.47 4.09
CA ARG A 53 8.66 1.06 5.15
C ARG A 53 9.09 2.25 6.03
N GLN A 54 9.37 3.39 5.42
CA GLN A 54 9.69 4.61 6.17
C GLN A 54 8.50 5.08 7.01
N ALA A 55 7.28 4.98 6.47
CA ALA A 55 6.05 5.27 7.22
C ALA A 55 5.94 4.38 8.45
N ALA A 56 6.17 3.07 8.30
CA ALA A 56 6.11 2.11 9.39
C ALA A 56 7.18 2.38 10.48
N GLN A 57 8.38 2.79 10.08
CA GLN A 57 9.47 3.14 11.00
C GLN A 57 9.21 4.43 11.77
N SER A 58 8.36 5.31 11.24
CA SER A 58 8.06 6.61 11.85
C SER A 58 6.94 6.52 12.90
N ILE A 59 6.21 5.41 12.94
CA ILE A 59 5.14 5.18 13.93
C ILE A 59 5.75 4.46 15.15
N PRO A 60 5.70 5.05 16.37
CA PRO A 60 6.27 4.46 17.58
C PRO A 60 5.65 3.12 17.99
N ASN A 61 4.43 2.84 17.52
CA ASN A 61 3.74 1.57 17.68
C ASN A 61 2.94 1.28 16.40
N PRO A 62 3.51 0.57 15.43
CA PRO A 62 2.86 0.36 14.15
C PRO A 62 1.58 -0.45 14.35
N ASP A 63 0.43 0.18 14.09
CA ASP A 63 -0.85 -0.53 14.06
C ASP A 63 -0.95 -1.39 12.79
N ALA A 64 -1.91 -2.33 12.78
CA ALA A 64 -2.16 -3.14 11.60
C ALA A 64 -2.65 -2.30 10.41
N MET A 65 -3.17 -1.10 10.65
CA MET A 65 -3.81 -0.24 9.66
C MET A 65 -2.82 0.18 8.57
N LEU A 66 -1.58 0.53 8.90
CA LEU A 66 -0.62 0.93 7.87
C LEU A 66 -0.33 -0.21 6.87
N TYR A 67 -0.13 -1.43 7.38
CA TYR A 67 0.11 -2.61 6.55
C TYR A 67 -1.16 -3.02 5.78
N PHE A 68 -2.33 -2.86 6.38
CA PHE A 68 -3.61 -3.06 5.70
C PHE A 68 -3.79 -2.07 4.54
N MET A 69 -3.55 -0.78 4.76
CA MET A 69 -3.62 0.26 3.73
C MET A 69 -2.60 0.00 2.62
N TRP A 70 -1.39 -0.44 2.96
CA TRP A 70 -0.40 -0.86 1.98
C TRP A 70 -0.92 -2.02 1.12
N GLY A 71 -1.49 -3.05 1.74
CA GLY A 71 -2.11 -4.17 1.02
C GLY A 71 -3.24 -3.73 0.08
N VAL A 72 -4.11 -2.82 0.53
CA VAL A 72 -5.18 -2.25 -0.29
C VAL A 72 -4.61 -1.50 -1.50
N SER A 73 -3.59 -0.68 -1.30
CA SER A 73 -2.97 0.06 -2.39
C SER A 73 -2.26 -0.85 -3.39
N LEU A 74 -1.60 -1.91 -2.92
CA LEU A 74 -0.98 -2.93 -3.77
C LEU A 74 -2.03 -3.70 -4.60
N GLU A 75 -3.13 -4.13 -3.97
CA GLU A 75 -4.28 -4.77 -4.62
C GLU A 75 -4.85 -3.87 -5.73
N ASN A 76 -5.07 -2.59 -5.44
CA ASN A 76 -5.55 -1.61 -6.40
C ASN A 76 -4.57 -1.35 -7.56
N SER A 77 -3.27 -1.56 -7.34
CA SER A 77 -2.24 -1.49 -8.38
C SER A 77 -2.04 -2.80 -9.14
N GLY A 78 -2.77 -3.88 -8.79
CA GLY A 78 -2.65 -5.19 -9.42
C GLY A 78 -1.55 -6.08 -8.85
N GLN A 79 -0.81 -5.63 -7.83
CA GLN A 79 0.29 -6.35 -7.20
C GLN A 79 -0.23 -7.33 -6.13
N SER A 80 -0.96 -8.34 -6.57
CA SER A 80 -1.72 -9.25 -5.69
C SER A 80 -0.83 -10.06 -4.75
N THR A 81 0.35 -10.49 -5.19
CA THR A 81 1.30 -11.28 -4.37
C THR A 81 1.87 -10.44 -3.23
N GLU A 82 2.30 -9.22 -3.54
CA GLU A 82 2.81 -8.27 -2.55
C GLU A 82 1.70 -7.81 -1.60
N ALA A 83 0.47 -7.65 -2.10
CA ALA A 83 -0.69 -7.32 -1.28
C ALA A 83 -0.94 -8.39 -0.20
N VAL A 84 -0.86 -9.69 -0.55
CA VAL A 84 -0.95 -10.79 0.43
C VAL A 84 0.10 -10.63 1.52
N ALA A 85 1.37 -10.40 1.16
CA ALA A 85 2.44 -10.24 2.14
C ALA A 85 2.21 -9.02 3.07
N ALA A 86 1.66 -7.92 2.55
CA ALA A 86 1.31 -6.75 3.36
C ALA A 86 0.16 -7.07 4.33
N TYR A 87 -0.91 -7.72 3.87
CA TYR A 87 -2.01 -8.14 4.73
C TYR A 87 -1.58 -9.20 5.77
N GLU A 88 -0.64 -10.09 5.44
CA GLU A 88 -0.08 -11.04 6.40
C GLU A 88 0.64 -10.30 7.55
N ARG A 89 1.40 -9.25 7.25
CA ARG A 89 2.00 -8.40 8.29
C ARG A 89 0.94 -7.70 9.14
N ALA A 90 -0.15 -7.22 8.55
CA ALA A 90 -1.27 -6.66 9.30
C ALA A 90 -1.89 -7.70 10.24
N ALA A 91 -2.07 -8.94 9.77
CA ALA A 91 -2.62 -10.04 10.57
C ALA A 91 -1.69 -10.51 11.71
N LEU A 92 -0.37 -10.33 11.57
CA LEU A 92 0.56 -10.58 12.67
C LEU A 92 0.40 -9.59 13.83
N ILE A 93 -0.06 -8.37 13.54
CA ILE A 93 -0.27 -7.30 14.54
C ILE A 93 -1.69 -7.41 15.12
N GLU A 94 -2.69 -7.58 14.28
CA GLU A 94 -4.10 -7.77 14.68
C GLU A 94 -4.68 -9.05 14.05
N PRO A 95 -4.45 -10.22 14.67
CA PRO A 95 -4.89 -11.51 14.11
C PRO A 95 -6.42 -11.63 14.02
N ASP A 96 -7.14 -10.98 14.94
CA ASP A 96 -8.59 -11.04 15.03
C ASP A 96 -9.30 -9.97 14.19
N ASN A 97 -8.58 -9.17 13.40
CA ASN A 97 -9.18 -8.14 12.56
C ASN A 97 -9.93 -8.78 11.37
N PRO A 98 -11.28 -8.73 11.35
CA PRO A 98 -12.06 -9.43 10.33
C PRO A 98 -11.85 -8.86 8.92
N PHE A 99 -11.51 -7.57 8.80
CA PHE A 99 -11.25 -6.95 7.50
C PHE A 99 -9.95 -7.46 6.89
N VAL A 100 -8.91 -7.62 7.70
CA VAL A 100 -7.62 -8.19 7.26
C VAL A 100 -7.81 -9.65 6.83
N GLN A 101 -8.52 -10.45 7.63
CA GLN A 101 -8.78 -11.86 7.31
C GLN A 101 -9.63 -12.02 6.05
N GLN A 102 -10.65 -11.19 5.87
CA GLN A 102 -11.47 -11.18 4.66
C GLN A 102 -10.63 -10.90 3.42
N LYS A 103 -9.74 -9.90 3.48
CA LYS A 103 -8.83 -9.56 2.38
C LYS A 103 -7.86 -10.69 2.06
N LEU A 104 -7.23 -11.30 3.07
CA LEU A 104 -6.33 -12.45 2.89
C LEU A 104 -7.04 -13.63 2.24
N ASN A 105 -8.21 -14.01 2.74
CA ASN A 105 -8.97 -15.15 2.21
C ASN A 105 -9.39 -14.91 0.75
N ALA A 106 -9.86 -13.71 0.43
CA ALA A 106 -10.22 -13.33 -0.94
C ALA A 106 -9.01 -13.43 -1.87
N LEU A 107 -7.88 -12.81 -1.50
CA LEU A 107 -6.68 -12.78 -2.34
C LEU A 107 -6.00 -14.14 -2.47
N ARG A 108 -5.91 -14.93 -1.39
CA ARG A 108 -5.35 -16.30 -1.42
C ARG A 108 -6.20 -17.23 -2.29
N THR A 109 -7.52 -17.06 -2.31
CA THR A 109 -8.37 -17.83 -3.21
C THR A 109 -8.07 -17.49 -4.67
N VAL A 110 -7.86 -16.21 -4.98
CA VAL A 110 -7.54 -15.75 -6.35
C VAL A 110 -6.12 -16.16 -6.77
N THR A 111 -5.13 -15.96 -5.90
CA THR A 111 -3.71 -16.29 -6.17
C THR A 111 -3.44 -17.80 -6.12
N GLY A 112 -4.08 -18.54 -5.21
CA GLY A 112 -4.00 -20.00 -5.12
C GLY A 112 -4.58 -20.70 -6.36
N ARG A 113 -5.74 -20.25 -6.86
CA ARG A 113 -6.30 -20.74 -8.14
C ARG A 113 -5.40 -20.45 -9.35
N HIS A 114 -4.56 -19.42 -9.27
CA HIS A 114 -3.57 -19.14 -10.33
C HIS A 114 -2.35 -20.06 -10.27
N LEU A 115 -2.02 -20.63 -9.12
CA LEU A 115 -0.92 -21.59 -8.96
C LEU A 115 -1.35 -23.03 -9.29
N GLU A 116 -2.62 -23.39 -9.07
CA GLU A 116 -3.16 -24.72 -9.42
C GLU A 116 -3.44 -24.90 -10.93
N ASN A 117 -3.44 -23.83 -11.73
CA ASN A 117 -3.70 -23.86 -13.18
C ASN A 117 -2.42 -23.69 -14.04
N ARG A 118 -1.26 -24.08 -13.53
CA ARG A 118 0.00 -24.16 -14.28
C ARG A 118 0.50 -25.59 -14.34
#